data_AF-A0A2P5M213-F1
#
_entry.id   AF-A0A2P5M213-F1
#
_cell.length_a   1.000
_cell.length_b   1.000
_cell.length_c   1.000
_cell.angle_alpha   90.00
_cell.angle_beta   90.00
_cell.angle_gamma   90.00
#
_symmetry.space_group_name_H-M   'P 1'
#
loop_
_entity.id
_entity.type
_entity.pdbx_description
1 polymer ?
#
loop_
_entity_poly.entity_id
_entity_poly.type
_entity_poly.pdbx_seq_one_letter_code
_entity_poly.pdbx_strand_id
1 'polypeptide(L)'
;ANPNVASDADNPVTRIQSRRVGGGAGATPAQLARETITAERAARAMTRVQQLDPDWRPPQTLIDPENIEHRIERNESDIREADARYAELLRAKFGDNMPPRDPFRRLRTRESVIEEFYPSGMTVSESERIDKLARDPASTGRSRWPEVATILRLEKETARSFKRSTAPGADFEDDFGRTWDAIGSDVDDHFFNYDRFVARLKRKLEVAAADRYVLDLALLREDNASRVLTYFWTLPTEQQARVTVLR
;
A
#
# COMPACT_ATOMS: atom_id res chain seq x y z
N ALA A 1 9.27 -29.06 60.36
CA ALA A 1 8.02 -29.78 60.04
C ALA A 1 6.87 -29.14 60.82
N ASN A 2 5.76 -28.83 60.12
CA ASN A 2 4.42 -28.40 60.61
C ASN A 2 3.82 -29.37 61.66
N PRO A 3 2.69 -29.11 62.40
CA PRO A 3 1.44 -28.40 62.00
C PRO A 3 0.68 -27.61 63.13
N ASN A 4 -0.31 -26.73 62.87
CA ASN A 4 -1.78 -26.94 62.73
C ASN A 4 -2.42 -25.56 62.36
N VAL A 5 -3.04 -25.31 61.18
CA VAL A 5 -4.45 -25.57 60.71
C VAL A 5 -5.51 -24.95 61.65
N ALA A 6 -6.52 -24.12 61.30
CA ALA A 6 -7.32 -23.79 60.09
C ALA A 6 -7.94 -22.35 60.23
N SER A 7 -8.30 -21.61 59.15
CA SER A 7 -9.69 -21.33 58.61
C SER A 7 -10.68 -20.72 59.64
N ASP A 8 -11.49 -19.68 59.42
CA ASP A 8 -11.94 -18.94 58.24
C ASP A 8 -12.55 -17.57 58.66
N ALA A 9 -12.72 -16.70 57.66
CA ALA A 9 -13.71 -15.61 57.48
C ALA A 9 -14.37 -14.92 58.69
N ASP A 10 -14.12 -13.61 58.82
CA ASP A 10 -15.19 -12.59 58.99
C ASP A 10 -14.61 -11.17 58.89
N ASN A 11 -15.00 -10.39 57.87
CA ASN A 11 -15.16 -8.95 58.06
C ASN A 11 -16.09 -8.32 57.00
N PRO A 12 -17.10 -7.54 57.41
CA PRO A 12 -18.20 -7.13 56.55
C PRO A 12 -17.85 -5.92 55.67
N VAL A 13 -18.30 -5.99 54.42
CA VAL A 13 -18.27 -4.90 53.45
C VAL A 13 -19.39 -3.92 53.78
N THR A 14 -19.05 -2.70 54.21
CA THR A 14 -19.76 -1.47 53.79
C THR A 14 -19.01 -0.20 54.20
N ARG A 15 -18.41 0.51 53.24
CA ARG A 15 -18.52 1.98 53.18
C ARG A 15 -18.42 2.47 51.75
N ILE A 16 -19.51 3.07 51.32
CA ILE A 16 -19.77 3.80 50.09
C ILE A 16 -18.82 5.02 50.03
N GLN A 17 -18.19 5.25 48.87
CA GLN A 17 -18.22 6.51 48.11
C GLN A 17 -17.00 6.64 47.18
N SER A 18 -17.22 6.38 45.90
CA SER A 18 -16.64 7.12 44.77
C SER A 18 -17.47 6.86 43.51
N ARG A 19 -18.74 7.30 43.53
CA ARG A 19 -19.38 7.73 42.28
C ARG A 19 -18.71 9.03 41.87
N ARG A 20 -17.81 8.98 40.90
CA ARG A 20 -17.56 10.11 40.00
C ARG A 20 -18.23 9.82 38.67
N VAL A 21 -19.14 10.71 38.35
CA VAL A 21 -19.75 10.93 37.04
C VAL A 21 -18.70 11.52 36.09
N GLY A 22 -18.74 11.09 34.83
CA GLY A 22 -18.12 11.73 33.66
C GLY A 22 -18.41 10.80 32.46
N GLY A 23 -19.40 11.02 31.60
CA GLY A 23 -19.80 12.31 31.05
C GLY A 23 -18.84 12.65 29.91
N GLY A 24 -19.11 12.14 28.70
CA GLY A 24 -18.65 12.66 27.42
C GLY A 24 -17.14 12.82 27.25
N ALA A 25 -16.42 11.74 26.94
CA ALA A 25 -15.32 11.87 26.00
C ALA A 25 -15.90 11.58 24.62
N GLY A 26 -16.28 12.63 23.89
CA GLY A 26 -16.60 12.49 22.47
C GLY A 26 -15.43 11.85 21.72
N ALA A 27 -15.70 11.33 20.52
CA ALA A 27 -14.65 10.79 19.66
C ALA A 27 -13.45 11.74 19.58
N THR A 28 -12.25 11.21 19.75
CA THR A 28 -11.03 12.02 19.59
C THR A 28 -10.89 12.49 18.14
N PRO A 29 -10.21 13.61 17.87
CA PRO A 29 -9.97 14.07 16.50
C PRO A 29 -9.31 13.00 15.60
N ALA A 30 -8.42 12.18 16.15
CA ALA A 30 -7.79 11.08 15.42
C ALA A 30 -8.80 9.98 15.06
N GLN A 31 -9.74 9.66 15.95
CA GLN A 31 -10.80 8.69 15.68
C GLN A 31 -11.77 9.22 14.61
N LEU A 32 -12.14 10.50 14.67
CA LEU A 32 -12.97 11.14 13.64
C LEU A 32 -12.31 11.14 12.27
N ALA A 33 -11.00 11.39 12.21
CA ALA A 33 -10.23 11.32 10.97
C ALA A 33 -10.19 9.89 10.42
N ARG A 34 -9.90 8.88 11.27
CA ARG A 34 -9.89 7.47 10.88
C ARG A 34 -11.25 7.00 10.37
N GLU A 35 -12.33 7.38 11.05
CA GLU A 35 -13.68 7.06 10.64
C GLU A 35 -14.02 7.68 9.29
N THR A 36 -13.73 8.97 9.09
CA THR A 36 -13.97 9.66 7.81
C THR A 36 -13.23 8.96 6.66
N ILE A 37 -11.96 8.63 6.87
CA ILE A 37 -11.13 7.94 5.86
C ILE A 37 -11.68 6.54 5.56
N THR A 38 -12.02 5.77 6.58
CA THR A 38 -12.53 4.40 6.40
C THR A 38 -13.92 4.40 5.76
N ALA A 39 -14.79 5.36 6.09
CA ALA A 39 -16.11 5.52 5.48
C ALA A 39 -16.01 5.83 3.98
N GLU A 40 -15.12 6.76 3.58
CA GLU A 40 -14.89 7.05 2.16
C GLU A 40 -14.34 5.84 1.41
N ARG A 41 -13.41 5.08 2.03
CA ARG A 41 -12.85 3.85 1.45
C ARG A 41 -13.94 2.80 1.25
N ALA A 42 -14.79 2.56 2.25
CA ALA A 42 -15.92 1.65 2.17
C ALA A 42 -16.89 2.03 1.03
N ALA A 43 -17.26 3.32 0.92
CA ALA A 43 -18.15 3.80 -0.13
C ALA A 43 -17.60 3.56 -1.54
N ARG A 44 -16.30 3.80 -1.75
CA ARG A 44 -15.63 3.55 -3.04
C ARG A 44 -15.55 2.06 -3.36
N ALA A 45 -15.21 1.23 -2.36
CA ALA A 45 -15.17 -0.23 -2.52
C ALA A 45 -16.54 -0.78 -2.94
N MET A 46 -17.61 -0.38 -2.24
CA MET A 46 -18.99 -0.75 -2.58
C MET A 46 -19.41 -0.28 -3.97
N THR A 47 -19.05 0.94 -4.36
CA THR A 47 -19.37 1.49 -5.70
C THR A 47 -18.79 0.62 -6.82
N ARG A 48 -17.55 0.11 -6.66
CA ARG A 48 -16.90 -0.76 -7.65
C ARG A 48 -17.65 -2.08 -7.83
N VAL A 49 -18.11 -2.68 -6.74
CA VAL A 49 -18.94 -3.88 -6.79
C VAL A 49 -20.25 -3.58 -7.50
N GLN A 50 -20.94 -2.50 -7.12
CA GLN A 50 -22.24 -2.12 -7.68
C GLN A 50 -22.22 -1.79 -9.18
N GLN A 51 -21.08 -1.34 -9.71
CA GLN A 51 -20.92 -1.17 -11.16
C GLN A 51 -20.99 -2.50 -11.94
N LEU A 52 -20.71 -3.63 -11.28
CA LEU A 52 -20.73 -4.97 -11.86
C LEU A 52 -21.91 -5.82 -11.38
N ASP A 53 -22.35 -5.60 -10.15
CA ASP A 53 -23.45 -6.29 -9.46
C ASP A 53 -24.27 -5.23 -8.68
N PRO A 54 -25.21 -4.53 -9.34
CA PRO A 54 -25.93 -3.39 -8.76
C PRO A 54 -26.75 -3.73 -7.50
N ASP A 55 -27.17 -4.99 -7.37
CA ASP A 55 -28.02 -5.47 -6.28
C ASP A 55 -27.21 -5.96 -5.07
N TRP A 56 -25.89 -6.10 -5.21
CA TRP A 56 -25.05 -6.55 -4.11
C TRP A 56 -24.99 -5.53 -2.97
N ARG A 57 -25.07 -6.03 -1.74
CA ARG A 57 -24.89 -5.27 -0.50
C ARG A 57 -24.00 -6.08 0.45
N PRO A 58 -23.16 -5.42 1.27
CA PRO A 58 -22.37 -6.12 2.26
C PRO A 58 -23.28 -6.78 3.32
N PRO A 59 -22.83 -7.88 3.94
CA PRO A 59 -23.52 -8.48 5.08
C PRO A 59 -23.76 -7.45 6.19
N GLN A 60 -24.94 -7.46 6.81
CA GLN A 60 -25.21 -6.55 7.92
C GLN A 60 -24.47 -7.01 9.18
N THR A 61 -23.49 -6.23 9.60
CA THR A 61 -22.85 -6.35 10.91
C THR A 61 -23.67 -5.60 11.97
N LEU A 62 -24.07 -6.29 13.03
CA LEU A 62 -24.68 -5.65 14.20
C LEU A 62 -23.60 -4.86 14.94
N ILE A 63 -23.67 -3.52 14.87
CA ILE A 63 -22.76 -2.62 15.59
C ILE A 63 -23.54 -1.56 16.34
N ASP A 64 -22.93 -1.03 17.41
CA ASP A 64 -23.42 0.17 18.10
C ASP A 64 -23.08 1.41 17.25
N PRO A 65 -24.06 2.13 16.69
CA PRO A 65 -23.81 3.28 15.84
C PRO A 65 -23.23 4.48 16.59
N GLU A 66 -23.44 4.57 17.90
CA GLU A 66 -22.95 5.69 18.71
C GLU A 66 -21.46 5.54 19.09
N ASN A 67 -20.88 4.36 18.89
CA ASN A 67 -19.48 4.08 19.16
C ASN A 67 -18.60 4.22 17.89
N ILE A 68 -17.71 5.21 17.87
CA ILE A 68 -16.87 5.48 16.70
C ILE A 68 -15.94 4.33 16.30
N GLU A 69 -15.40 3.56 17.25
CA GLU A 69 -14.55 2.43 16.90
C GLU A 69 -15.36 1.31 16.25
N HIS A 70 -16.61 1.08 16.69
CA HIS A 70 -17.49 0.12 16.04
C HIS A 70 -17.89 0.56 14.63
N ARG A 71 -18.03 1.87 14.37
CA ARG A 71 -18.24 2.39 13.02
C ARG A 71 -17.03 2.20 12.12
N ILE A 72 -15.82 2.44 12.63
CA ILE A 72 -14.57 2.17 11.91
C ILE A 72 -14.47 0.68 11.58
N GLU A 73 -14.72 -0.21 12.54
CA GLU A 73 -14.68 -1.66 12.34
C GLU A 73 -15.68 -2.11 11.26
N ARG A 74 -16.90 -1.53 11.26
CA ARG A 74 -17.87 -1.77 10.19
C ARG A 74 -17.35 -1.32 8.84
N ASN A 75 -16.81 -0.11 8.73
CA ASN A 75 -16.26 0.38 7.46
C ASN A 75 -15.14 -0.53 6.95
N GLU A 76 -14.25 -0.98 7.84
CA GLU A 76 -13.17 -1.93 7.52
C GLU A 76 -13.71 -3.32 7.11
N SER A 77 -14.81 -3.76 7.72
CA SER A 77 -15.53 -4.97 7.30
C SER A 77 -16.14 -4.80 5.90
N ASP A 78 -16.84 -3.69 5.65
CA ASP A 78 -17.47 -3.39 4.37
C ASP A 78 -16.44 -3.33 3.23
N ILE A 79 -15.24 -2.79 3.49
CA ILE A 79 -14.12 -2.81 2.54
C ILE A 79 -13.72 -4.25 2.19
N ARG A 80 -13.47 -5.09 3.22
CA ARG A 80 -13.04 -6.49 3.00
C ARG A 80 -14.07 -7.29 2.21
N GLU A 81 -15.34 -7.15 2.55
CA GLU A 81 -16.45 -7.84 1.87
C GLU A 81 -16.63 -7.35 0.43
N ALA A 82 -16.53 -6.03 0.19
CA ALA A 82 -16.62 -5.47 -1.14
C ALA A 82 -15.43 -5.89 -2.03
N ASP A 83 -14.21 -5.88 -1.50
CA ASP A 83 -13.03 -6.31 -2.24
C ASP A 83 -13.10 -7.81 -2.57
N ALA A 84 -13.56 -8.65 -1.62
CA ALA A 84 -13.81 -10.06 -1.87
C ALA A 84 -14.85 -10.28 -2.97
N ARG A 85 -15.98 -9.55 -2.95
CA ARG A 85 -17.03 -9.67 -3.98
C ARG A 85 -16.59 -9.14 -5.34
N TYR A 86 -15.89 -8.02 -5.39
CA TYR A 86 -15.31 -7.52 -6.65
C TYR A 86 -14.32 -8.55 -7.21
N ALA A 87 -13.51 -9.08 -6.29
CA ALA A 87 -12.70 -10.25 -6.48
C ALA A 87 -13.50 -11.57 -6.52
N GLU A 88 -14.80 -11.55 -6.80
CA GLU A 88 -15.66 -12.68 -7.20
C GLU A 88 -16.37 -12.41 -8.54
N LEU A 89 -16.49 -11.15 -8.93
CA LEU A 89 -17.11 -10.80 -10.20
C LEU A 89 -16.12 -10.89 -11.36
N LEU A 90 -14.85 -10.50 -11.18
CA LEU A 90 -13.94 -10.48 -12.33
C LEU A 90 -13.42 -11.87 -12.81
N ARG A 91 -13.18 -12.90 -11.96
CA ARG A 91 -12.88 -14.30 -12.40
C ARG A 91 -14.10 -14.93 -13.04
N ALA A 92 -15.31 -14.61 -12.58
CA ALA A 92 -16.52 -15.13 -13.21
C ALA A 92 -16.66 -14.57 -14.63
N LYS A 93 -16.36 -13.27 -14.80
CA LYS A 93 -16.43 -12.59 -16.10
C LYS A 93 -15.28 -12.95 -17.05
N PHE A 94 -14.11 -13.27 -16.53
CA PHE A 94 -12.88 -13.36 -17.33
C PHE A 94 -12.05 -14.66 -17.15
N GLY A 95 -12.49 -15.59 -16.30
CA GLY A 95 -11.82 -16.87 -16.05
C GLY A 95 -10.37 -16.71 -15.56
N ASP A 96 -9.48 -17.62 -16.00
CA ASP A 96 -8.02 -17.52 -15.78
C ASP A 96 -7.37 -16.40 -16.59
N ASN A 97 -8.07 -15.88 -17.61
CA ASN A 97 -7.69 -14.69 -18.39
C ASN A 97 -8.15 -13.39 -17.70
N MET A 98 -8.29 -13.44 -16.38
CA MET A 98 -8.68 -12.32 -15.55
C MET A 98 -7.84 -11.06 -15.87
N PRO A 99 -8.44 -9.96 -16.35
CA PRO A 99 -7.88 -8.65 -16.07
C PRO A 99 -7.99 -8.49 -14.55
N PRO A 100 -6.88 -8.23 -13.83
CA PRO A 100 -6.77 -8.47 -12.39
C PRO A 100 -7.99 -8.00 -11.59
N ARG A 101 -8.45 -8.88 -10.70
CA ARG A 101 -9.52 -8.67 -9.72
C ARG A 101 -9.12 -7.53 -8.77
N ASP A 102 -9.41 -6.30 -9.20
CA ASP A 102 -9.13 -4.98 -8.57
C ASP A 102 -7.86 -4.24 -9.06
N PRO A 103 -7.93 -2.91 -9.29
CA PRO A 103 -7.44 -2.10 -10.40
C PRO A 103 -6.00 -1.62 -10.13
N PHE A 104 -5.35 -2.40 -9.28
CA PHE A 104 -4.10 -2.26 -8.60
C PHE A 104 -2.90 -2.58 -9.48
N ARG A 105 -3.16 -2.80 -10.78
CA ARG A 105 -2.28 -2.33 -11.87
C ARG A 105 -1.87 -0.84 -11.73
N ARG A 106 -2.36 -0.13 -10.70
CA ARG A 106 -1.90 1.16 -10.16
C ARG A 106 -1.87 1.18 -8.61
N LEU A 107 -1.21 0.23 -7.93
CA LEU A 107 -1.20 0.12 -6.45
C LEU A 107 -0.66 1.29 -5.66
N ARG A 108 -0.07 2.24 -6.36
CA ARG A 108 0.23 3.53 -5.81
C ARG A 108 -0.76 4.52 -6.39
N THR A 109 -1.67 5.01 -5.57
CA THR A 109 -2.31 6.30 -5.82
C THR A 109 -1.44 7.40 -5.23
N ARG A 110 -1.72 8.64 -5.62
CA ARG A 110 -1.11 9.82 -4.98
C ARG A 110 -1.21 9.74 -3.46
N GLU A 111 -2.40 9.43 -2.96
CA GLU A 111 -2.71 9.36 -1.53
C GLU A 111 -1.88 8.28 -0.84
N SER A 112 -1.83 7.06 -1.40
CA SER A 112 -1.02 5.98 -0.82
C SER A 112 0.49 6.26 -0.79
N VAL A 113 0.98 7.04 -1.76
CA VAL A 113 2.39 7.48 -1.79
C VAL A 113 2.62 8.54 -0.70
N ILE A 114 1.69 9.48 -0.55
CA ILE A 114 1.76 10.50 0.50
C ILE A 114 1.71 9.84 1.88
N GLU A 115 0.78 8.90 2.11
CA GLU A 115 0.64 8.17 3.36
C GLU A 115 1.96 7.44 3.75
N GLU A 116 2.66 6.84 2.78
CA GLU A 116 3.90 6.11 3.06
C GLU A 116 5.11 7.02 3.31
N PHE A 117 5.30 8.04 2.47
CA PHE A 117 6.54 8.83 2.49
C PHE A 117 6.43 10.13 3.28
N TYR A 118 5.21 10.59 3.55
CA TYR A 118 4.91 11.86 4.22
C TYR A 118 3.86 11.69 5.33
N PRO A 119 4.09 10.78 6.31
CA PRO A 119 3.09 10.46 7.34
C PRO A 119 2.78 11.62 8.29
N SER A 120 3.68 12.60 8.40
CA SER A 120 3.50 13.81 9.22
C SER A 120 2.82 14.96 8.46
N GLY A 121 2.36 14.70 7.24
CA GLY A 121 1.88 15.73 6.32
C GLY A 121 2.98 16.19 5.36
N MET A 122 2.53 16.85 4.29
CA MET A 122 3.34 17.26 3.16
C MET A 122 3.24 18.77 2.97
N THR A 123 4.37 19.43 2.74
CA THR A 123 4.41 20.86 2.38
C THR A 123 3.93 21.09 0.95
N VAL A 124 3.54 22.33 0.63
CA VAL A 124 3.12 22.71 -0.73
C VAL A 124 4.22 22.41 -1.76
N SER A 125 5.47 22.71 -1.43
CA SER A 125 6.62 22.46 -2.32
C SER A 125 6.86 20.96 -2.57
N GLU A 126 6.72 20.12 -1.54
CA GLU A 126 6.80 18.66 -1.68
C GLU A 126 5.66 18.12 -2.53
N SER A 127 4.45 18.62 -2.33
CA SER A 127 3.26 18.29 -3.13
C SER A 127 3.48 18.59 -4.61
N GLU A 128 3.95 19.78 -4.94
CA GLU A 128 4.26 20.14 -6.32
C GLU A 128 5.36 19.25 -6.92
N ARG A 129 6.37 18.88 -6.14
CA ARG A 129 7.46 18.01 -6.58
C ARG A 129 6.97 16.61 -6.90
N ILE A 130 6.19 15.98 -6.01
CA ILE A 130 5.67 14.63 -6.24
C ILE A 130 4.71 14.59 -7.44
N ASP A 131 3.93 15.66 -7.65
CA ASP A 131 3.03 15.78 -8.80
C ASP A 131 3.81 15.99 -10.11
N LYS A 132 5.02 16.58 -10.06
CA LYS A 132 5.94 16.65 -11.21
C LYS A 132 6.58 15.29 -11.48
N LEU A 133 7.01 14.57 -10.45
CA LEU A 133 7.54 13.20 -10.59
C LEU A 133 6.51 12.25 -11.21
N ALA A 134 5.23 12.40 -10.87
CA ALA A 134 4.18 11.54 -11.39
C ALA A 134 3.84 11.79 -12.87
N ARG A 135 4.16 12.97 -13.40
CA ARG A 135 3.85 13.37 -14.79
C ARG A 135 4.91 12.86 -15.75
N ASP A 136 4.64 11.72 -16.38
CA ASP A 136 5.45 11.17 -17.46
C ASP A 136 5.14 11.89 -18.78
N PRO A 137 6.12 12.60 -19.40
CA PRO A 137 5.92 13.31 -20.66
C PRO A 137 5.56 12.39 -21.84
N ALA A 138 5.97 11.11 -21.77
CA ALA A 138 5.69 10.10 -22.79
C ALA A 138 4.34 9.40 -22.59
N SER A 139 3.68 9.60 -21.44
CA SER A 139 2.35 9.05 -21.14
C SER A 139 1.26 10.04 -21.57
N THR A 140 0.18 9.53 -22.17
CA THR A 140 -1.00 10.30 -22.57
C THR A 140 -1.84 10.77 -21.36
N GLY A 141 -1.23 11.55 -20.47
CA GLY A 141 -1.88 12.18 -19.31
C GLY A 141 -2.12 11.29 -18.09
N ARG A 142 -1.62 10.03 -18.07
CA ARG A 142 -1.74 9.16 -16.89
C ARG A 142 -0.55 9.33 -15.95
N SER A 143 -0.82 9.68 -14.70
CA SER A 143 0.18 9.73 -13.64
C SER A 143 0.77 8.36 -13.33
N ARG A 144 2.08 8.31 -13.09
CA ARG A 144 2.89 7.10 -12.85
C ARG A 144 3.28 6.96 -11.38
N TRP A 145 2.31 7.05 -10.49
CA TRP A 145 2.50 6.91 -9.04
C TRP A 145 3.25 5.64 -8.59
N PRO A 146 3.12 4.47 -9.26
CA PRO A 146 3.94 3.30 -8.95
C PRO A 146 5.45 3.60 -9.05
N GLU A 147 5.88 4.27 -10.11
CA GLU A 147 7.28 4.64 -10.32
C GLU A 147 7.73 5.72 -9.32
N VAL A 148 6.83 6.63 -8.95
CA VAL A 148 7.11 7.65 -7.92
C VAL A 148 7.41 6.99 -6.58
N ALA A 149 6.66 5.96 -6.17
CA ALA A 149 6.97 5.25 -4.93
C ALA A 149 8.38 4.63 -4.96
N THR A 150 8.72 3.96 -6.06
CA THR A 150 10.05 3.37 -6.23
C THR A 150 11.15 4.42 -6.11
N ILE A 151 10.99 5.58 -6.77
CA ILE A 151 12.02 6.61 -6.70
C ILE A 151 12.12 7.23 -5.31
N LEU A 152 11.01 7.45 -4.61
CA LEU A 152 11.02 7.97 -3.24
C LEU A 152 11.69 7.00 -2.24
N ARG A 153 11.55 5.67 -2.43
CA ARG A 153 12.34 4.69 -1.66
C ARG A 153 13.83 4.80 -1.95
N LEU A 154 14.19 4.93 -3.23
CA LEU A 154 15.57 5.12 -3.62
C LEU A 154 16.16 6.42 -3.05
N GLU A 155 15.38 7.52 -3.02
CA GLU A 155 15.76 8.78 -2.37
C GLU A 155 16.08 8.56 -0.89
N LYS A 156 15.21 7.81 -0.18
CA LYS A 156 15.40 7.50 1.24
C LYS A 156 16.66 6.66 1.50
N GLU A 157 16.94 5.67 0.66
CA GLU A 157 18.12 4.81 0.81
C GLU A 157 19.43 5.51 0.44
N THR A 158 19.41 6.39 -0.56
CA THR A 158 20.63 6.98 -1.12
C THR A 158 20.88 8.43 -0.69
N ALA A 159 19.91 9.06 -0.03
CA ALA A 159 19.89 10.50 0.30
C ALA A 159 20.12 11.40 -0.93
N ARG A 160 19.68 10.95 -2.11
CA ARG A 160 19.74 11.71 -3.38
C ARG A 160 18.36 12.21 -3.75
N SER A 161 18.32 13.27 -4.55
CA SER A 161 17.07 13.73 -5.17
C SER A 161 17.01 13.28 -6.62
N PHE A 162 15.79 13.03 -7.10
CA PHE A 162 15.53 12.73 -8.49
C PHE A 162 14.45 13.64 -9.06
N LYS A 163 14.46 13.75 -10.39
CA LYS A 163 13.40 14.38 -11.18
C LYS A 163 12.96 13.43 -12.28
N ARG A 164 11.79 13.69 -12.87
CA ARG A 164 11.30 12.93 -14.02
C ARG A 164 12.22 13.18 -15.22
N SER A 165 12.64 12.11 -15.91
CA SER A 165 13.48 12.23 -17.09
C SER A 165 12.67 12.65 -18.32
N THR A 166 13.33 13.30 -19.27
CA THR A 166 12.84 13.52 -20.63
C THR A 166 13.54 12.61 -21.65
N ALA A 167 14.53 11.83 -21.22
CA ALA A 167 15.28 10.93 -22.08
C ALA A 167 14.43 9.70 -22.46
N PRO A 168 14.42 9.28 -23.74
CA PRO A 168 13.66 8.09 -24.15
C PRO A 168 14.10 6.83 -23.40
N GLY A 169 13.14 6.14 -22.79
CA GLY A 169 13.38 4.86 -22.12
C GLY A 169 13.95 4.96 -20.69
N ALA A 170 14.15 6.17 -20.17
CA ALA A 170 14.44 6.41 -18.77
C ALA A 170 13.22 7.02 -18.06
N ASP A 171 12.99 6.60 -16.82
CA ASP A 171 11.91 7.14 -16.00
C ASP A 171 12.38 8.38 -15.25
N PHE A 172 13.61 8.41 -14.72
CA PHE A 172 14.10 9.46 -13.83
C PHE A 172 15.54 9.90 -14.16
N GLU A 173 15.94 11.02 -13.60
CA GLU A 173 17.30 11.56 -13.68
C GLU A 173 17.75 12.03 -12.29
N ASP A 174 19.00 11.72 -11.92
CA ASP A 174 19.61 12.20 -10.67
C ASP A 174 20.27 13.59 -10.86
N ASP A 175 20.74 14.19 -9.76
CA ASP A 175 21.38 15.52 -9.79
C ASP A 175 22.68 15.57 -10.62
N PHE A 176 23.24 14.42 -11.01
CA PHE A 176 24.42 14.32 -11.87
C PHE A 176 24.07 14.09 -13.34
N GLY A 177 22.78 14.11 -13.70
CA GLY A 177 22.31 13.86 -15.05
C GLY A 177 22.30 12.38 -15.45
N ARG A 178 22.51 11.45 -14.50
CA ARG A 178 22.40 10.02 -14.81
C ARG A 178 20.95 9.61 -14.89
N THR A 179 20.63 8.81 -15.89
CA THR A 179 19.29 8.31 -16.16
C THR A 179 19.00 7.02 -15.39
N TRP A 180 17.76 6.89 -14.93
CA TRP A 180 17.29 5.77 -14.10
C TRP A 180 15.97 5.23 -14.64
N ASP A 181 15.82 3.91 -14.63
CA ASP A 181 14.61 3.23 -15.05
C ASP A 181 14.08 2.31 -13.93
N ALA A 182 12.80 2.41 -13.62
CA ALA A 182 12.18 1.69 -12.51
C ALA A 182 11.59 0.35 -12.94
N ILE A 183 11.94 -0.70 -12.20
CA ILE A 183 11.49 -2.07 -12.42
C ILE A 183 10.86 -2.58 -11.13
N GLY A 184 9.64 -3.10 -11.21
CA GLY A 184 8.90 -3.53 -10.02
C GLY A 184 8.08 -2.44 -9.35
N SER A 185 8.02 -1.25 -9.94
CA SER A 185 7.13 -0.18 -9.48
C SER A 185 5.67 -0.64 -9.37
N ASP A 186 5.22 -1.53 -10.25
CA ASP A 186 3.86 -2.04 -10.35
C ASP A 186 3.65 -3.45 -9.78
N VAL A 187 4.61 -4.02 -9.04
CA VAL A 187 4.44 -5.38 -8.50
C VAL A 187 3.62 -5.41 -7.23
N ASP A 188 2.76 -6.42 -7.16
CA ASP A 188 2.01 -6.84 -5.97
C ASP A 188 2.19 -8.33 -5.81
N ASP A 189 2.43 -8.78 -4.58
CA ASP A 189 2.68 -10.19 -4.31
C ASP A 189 1.50 -11.10 -4.71
N HIS A 190 0.25 -10.67 -4.51
CA HIS A 190 -0.93 -11.49 -4.78
C HIS A 190 -1.14 -11.76 -6.27
N PHE A 191 -0.58 -10.90 -7.13
CA PHE A 191 -0.70 -11.00 -8.59
C PHE A 191 0.65 -11.15 -9.27
N PHE A 192 1.70 -11.48 -8.52
CA PHE A 192 3.05 -11.52 -9.02
C PHE A 192 3.21 -12.66 -10.04
N ASN A 193 3.54 -12.29 -11.28
CA ASN A 193 3.89 -13.23 -12.33
C ASN A 193 5.41 -13.18 -12.57
N TYR A 194 6.10 -14.18 -12.03
CA TYR A 194 7.55 -14.29 -12.09
C TYR A 194 8.11 -14.27 -13.52
N ASP A 195 7.57 -15.10 -14.43
CA ASP A 195 8.12 -15.24 -15.78
C ASP A 195 8.00 -13.93 -16.57
N ARG A 196 6.85 -13.26 -16.46
CA ARG A 196 6.62 -11.95 -17.09
C ARG A 196 7.53 -10.87 -16.50
N PHE A 197 7.73 -10.90 -15.18
CA PHE A 197 8.60 -9.95 -14.50
C PHE A 197 10.06 -10.10 -14.95
N VAL A 198 10.57 -11.34 -14.93
CA VAL A 198 11.93 -11.68 -15.35
C VAL A 198 12.16 -11.33 -16.83
N ALA A 199 11.19 -11.63 -17.70
CA ALA A 199 11.28 -11.26 -19.11
C ALA A 199 11.35 -9.73 -19.31
N ARG A 200 10.59 -8.94 -18.51
CA ARG A 200 10.66 -7.48 -18.52
C ARG A 200 12.02 -6.97 -18.03
N LEU A 201 12.52 -7.51 -16.91
CA LEU A 201 13.84 -7.17 -16.36
C LEU A 201 14.94 -7.42 -17.39
N LYS A 202 14.96 -8.63 -17.96
CA LYS A 202 15.92 -9.03 -19.00
C LYS A 202 15.90 -8.05 -20.17
N ARG A 203 14.72 -7.78 -20.73
CA ARG A 203 14.58 -6.86 -21.87
C ARG A 203 15.07 -5.45 -21.55
N LYS A 204 14.75 -4.92 -20.36
CA LYS A 204 15.21 -3.57 -19.96
C LYS A 204 16.73 -3.49 -19.87
N LEU A 205 17.36 -4.51 -19.29
CA LEU A 205 18.83 -4.58 -19.18
C LEU A 205 19.52 -4.79 -20.54
N GLU A 206 18.91 -5.54 -21.45
CA GLU A 206 19.42 -5.75 -22.82
C GLU A 206 19.31 -4.49 -23.68
N VAL A 207 18.19 -3.78 -23.62
CA VAL A 207 17.99 -2.52 -24.37
C VAL A 207 18.91 -1.42 -23.85
N ALA A 208 19.24 -1.45 -22.54
CA ALA A 208 20.19 -0.55 -21.92
C ALA A 208 19.85 0.96 -22.07
N ALA A 209 18.54 1.31 -22.16
CA ALA A 209 18.09 2.69 -22.40
C ALA A 209 18.35 3.70 -21.25
N ALA A 210 18.70 3.22 -20.05
CA ALA A 210 19.04 4.07 -18.91
C ALA A 210 20.42 3.68 -18.34
N ASP A 211 21.13 4.64 -17.75
CA ASP A 211 22.45 4.39 -17.14
C ASP A 211 22.34 3.39 -15.98
N ARG A 212 21.28 3.56 -15.18
CA ARG A 212 21.00 2.79 -13.96
C ARG A 212 19.57 2.27 -13.96
N TYR A 213 19.37 1.22 -13.17
CA TYR A 213 18.06 0.61 -12.96
C TYR A 213 17.82 0.46 -11.46
N VAL A 214 16.58 0.60 -11.07
CA VAL A 214 16.15 0.26 -9.71
C VAL A 214 15.19 -0.92 -9.77
N LEU A 215 15.55 -1.99 -9.07
CA LEU A 215 14.76 -3.20 -8.92
C LEU A 215 14.05 -3.16 -7.57
N ASP A 216 12.80 -2.70 -7.59
CA ASP A 216 11.99 -2.54 -6.40
C ASP A 216 11.23 -3.83 -6.10
N LEU A 217 11.64 -4.52 -5.02
CA LEU A 217 11.02 -5.75 -4.54
C LEU A 217 10.33 -5.55 -3.19
N ALA A 218 10.21 -4.31 -2.71
CA ALA A 218 9.76 -4.00 -1.35
C ALA A 218 8.29 -4.36 -1.08
N LEU A 219 7.50 -4.61 -2.13
CA LEU A 219 6.10 -5.04 -2.04
C LEU A 219 5.90 -6.54 -2.29
N LEU A 220 6.98 -7.29 -2.52
CA LEU A 220 6.91 -8.74 -2.66
C LEU A 220 7.17 -9.42 -1.32
N ARG A 221 6.49 -10.54 -1.09
CA ARG A 221 6.83 -11.42 0.03
C ARG A 221 8.19 -12.05 -0.21
N GLU A 222 8.80 -12.51 0.88
CA GLU A 222 10.16 -13.02 0.90
C GLU A 222 10.42 -14.10 -0.15
N ASP A 223 9.50 -15.03 -0.34
CA ASP A 223 9.62 -16.11 -1.33
C ASP A 223 9.73 -15.59 -2.77
N ASN A 224 8.82 -14.70 -3.17
CA ASN A 224 8.81 -14.12 -4.52
C ASN A 224 10.01 -13.20 -4.76
N ALA A 225 10.33 -12.37 -3.77
CA ALA A 225 11.48 -11.48 -3.86
C ALA A 225 12.81 -12.26 -3.92
N SER A 226 12.94 -13.35 -3.15
CA SER A 226 14.11 -14.23 -3.18
C SER A 226 14.23 -15.00 -4.49
N ARG A 227 13.11 -15.41 -5.09
CA ARG A 227 13.09 -16.02 -6.42
C ARG A 227 13.60 -15.04 -7.49
N VAL A 228 13.18 -13.77 -7.44
CA VAL A 228 13.68 -12.72 -8.35
C VAL A 228 15.17 -12.45 -8.11
N LEU A 229 15.62 -12.34 -6.86
CA LEU A 229 17.04 -12.15 -6.55
C LEU A 229 17.89 -13.31 -7.05
N THR A 230 17.42 -14.55 -6.88
CA THR A 230 18.13 -15.74 -7.36
C THR A 230 18.40 -15.62 -8.86
N TYR A 231 17.40 -15.22 -9.64
CA TYR A 231 17.60 -14.92 -11.06
C TYR A 231 18.56 -13.74 -11.30
N PHE A 232 18.37 -12.63 -10.59
CA PHE A 232 19.22 -11.44 -10.74
C PHE A 232 20.71 -11.75 -10.56
N TRP A 233 21.05 -12.60 -9.59
CA TRP A 233 22.43 -13.02 -9.33
C TRP A 233 23.02 -13.95 -10.40
N THR A 234 22.20 -14.50 -11.31
CA THR A 234 22.70 -15.24 -12.49
C THR A 234 23.07 -14.34 -13.66
N LEU A 235 22.73 -13.05 -13.61
CA LEU A 235 23.03 -12.11 -14.70
C LEU A 235 24.53 -11.78 -14.75
N PRO A 236 25.05 -11.30 -15.90
CA PRO A 236 26.44 -10.81 -15.99
C PRO A 236 26.72 -9.69 -14.96
N THR A 237 27.92 -9.68 -14.38
CA THR A 237 28.34 -8.70 -13.36
C THR A 237 28.17 -7.26 -13.80
N GLU A 238 28.39 -6.97 -15.09
CA GLU A 238 28.17 -5.64 -15.67
C GLU A 238 26.71 -5.19 -15.60
N GLN A 239 25.77 -6.11 -15.78
CA GLN A 239 24.34 -5.81 -15.64
C GLN A 239 23.97 -5.64 -14.16
N GLN A 240 24.50 -6.49 -13.28
CA GLN A 240 24.29 -6.36 -11.84
C GLN A 240 24.78 -5.01 -11.32
N ALA A 241 25.96 -4.56 -11.76
CA ALA A 241 26.56 -3.28 -11.36
C ALA A 241 25.75 -2.04 -11.78
N ARG A 242 24.73 -2.20 -12.64
CA ARG A 242 23.81 -1.12 -13.05
C ARG A 242 22.51 -1.12 -12.27
N VAL A 243 22.24 -2.13 -11.46
CA VAL A 243 20.98 -2.30 -10.75
C VAL A 243 21.17 -2.03 -9.26
N THR A 244 20.37 -1.12 -8.71
CA THR A 244 20.16 -0.99 -7.26
C THR A 244 18.91 -1.78 -6.89
N VAL A 245 18.99 -2.64 -5.88
CA VAL A 245 17.85 -3.44 -5.42
C VAL A 245 17.29 -2.84 -4.14
N LEU A 246 15.98 -2.60 -4.11
CA LEU A 246 15.24 -2.18 -2.92
C LEU A 246 14.48 -3.37 -2.33
N ARG A 247 14.42 -3.45 -0.99
CA ARG A 247 13.81 -4.54 -0.23
C ARG A 247 12.86 -4.04 0.84
#